data_AF-A0A8J3FBA9-F1
#
_entry.id   AF-A0A8J3FBA9-F1
#
_cell.length_a   1.000
_cell.length_b   1.000
_cell.length_c   1.000
_cell.angle_alpha   90.00
_cell.angle_beta   90.00
_cell.angle_gamma   90.00
#
_symmetry.space_group_name_H-M   'P 1'
#
loop_
_entity.id
_entity.type
_entity.pdbx_description
1 polymer ?
#
loop_
_entity_poly.entity_id
_entity_poly.type
_entity_poly.pdbx_seq_one_letter_code
_entity_poly.pdbx_strand_id
1 'polypeptide(L)'
;MTRLTDKDKQAENSRVACPSSLPRPPGQQCDEYPMASTWQGAAITVSFSRRMIDKDNNEIAGQELNAFYLADRIIEKDPFYVAVDLTRRP
;
A
#
# COMPACT_ATOMS: atom_id res chain seq x y z
N MET A 1 -10.68 5.42 -1.25
CA MET A 1 -10.36 4.08 -0.71
C MET A 1 -10.81 4.00 0.74
N THR A 2 -10.86 2.81 1.33
CA THR A 2 -11.33 2.59 2.70
C THR A 2 -10.36 1.70 3.47
N ARG A 3 -10.07 2.06 4.73
CA ARG A 3 -9.09 1.36 5.58
C ARG A 3 -9.53 -0.08 5.89
N LEU A 4 -8.57 -0.99 5.84
CA LEU A 4 -8.68 -2.38 6.27
C LEU A 4 -7.70 -2.63 7.42
N THR A 5 -8.16 -3.08 8.58
CA THR A 5 -7.33 -3.35 9.78
C THR A 5 -7.04 -4.83 10.01
N ASP A 6 -7.83 -5.73 9.42
CA ASP A 6 -7.63 -7.18 9.50
C ASP A 6 -6.28 -7.58 8.86
N LYS A 7 -5.42 -8.20 9.66
CA LYS A 7 -4.04 -8.53 9.29
C LYS A 7 -3.95 -9.70 8.31
N ASP A 8 -4.87 -10.64 8.36
CA ASP A 8 -4.89 -11.78 7.46
C ASP A 8 -5.30 -11.32 6.06
N LYS A 9 -6.30 -10.42 5.98
CA LYS A 9 -6.71 -9.80 4.71
C LYS A 9 -5.64 -8.88 4.13
N GLN A 10 -4.91 -8.16 4.98
CA GLN A 10 -3.74 -7.38 4.54
C GLN A 10 -2.68 -8.29 3.91
N ALA A 11 -2.34 -9.40 4.58
CA ALA A 11 -1.38 -10.36 4.06
C ALA A 11 -1.86 -11.01 2.76
N GLU A 12 -3.16 -11.27 2.62
CA GLU A 12 -3.74 -11.79 1.38
C GLU A 12 -3.61 -10.79 0.23
N ASN A 13 -3.94 -9.50 0.47
CA ASN A 13 -3.73 -8.44 -0.50
C ASN A 13 -2.26 -8.37 -0.95
N SER A 14 -1.30 -8.35 0.00
CA SER A 14 0.11 -8.31 -0.32
C SER A 14 0.60 -9.56 -1.04
N ARG A 15 0.04 -10.74 -0.75
CA ARG A 15 0.41 -11.98 -1.44
C ARG A 15 -0.06 -11.97 -2.90
N VAL A 16 -1.24 -11.41 -3.17
CA VAL A 16 -1.79 -11.32 -4.53
C VAL A 16 -1.06 -10.24 -5.33
N ALA A 17 -0.88 -9.05 -4.76
CA ALA A 17 -0.16 -7.96 -5.42
C ALA A 17 1.33 -8.24 -5.50
N CYS A 18 1.99 -8.70 -4.44
CA CYS A 18 3.45 -8.85 -4.37
C CYS A 18 3.91 -10.27 -4.01
N PRO A 19 3.57 -11.32 -4.81
CA PRO A 19 3.92 -12.71 -4.48
C PRO A 19 5.43 -12.93 -4.38
N SER A 20 5.85 -13.94 -3.61
CA SER A 20 7.27 -14.30 -3.44
C SER A 20 7.95 -14.67 -4.75
N SER A 21 7.19 -15.15 -5.75
CA SER A 21 7.67 -15.50 -7.09
C SER A 21 8.18 -14.32 -7.92
N LEU A 22 7.90 -13.07 -7.53
CA LEU A 22 8.44 -11.91 -8.24
C LEU A 22 9.95 -11.76 -7.99
N PRO A 23 10.76 -11.56 -9.05
CA PRO A 23 12.15 -11.16 -8.89
C PRO A 23 12.26 -9.87 -8.08
N ARG A 24 13.06 -9.88 -7.02
CA ARG A 24 13.35 -8.70 -6.18
C ARG A 24 14.81 -8.32 -6.36
N PRO A 25 15.13 -7.35 -7.23
CA PRO A 25 16.49 -6.84 -7.35
C PRO A 25 17.03 -6.39 -5.99
N PRO A 26 18.36 -6.48 -5.76
CA PRO A 26 18.96 -5.92 -4.56
C PRO A 26 18.56 -4.45 -4.36
N GLY A 27 18.20 -4.09 -3.13
CA GLY A 27 17.76 -2.74 -2.79
C GLY A 27 16.34 -2.38 -3.23
N GLN A 28 15.57 -3.31 -3.82
CA GLN A 28 14.19 -3.04 -4.22
C GLN A 28 13.16 -3.86 -3.43
N GLN A 29 12.00 -3.26 -3.23
CA GLN A 29 10.80 -3.89 -2.67
C GLN A 29 9.62 -3.71 -3.61
N CYS A 30 8.68 -4.65 -3.53
CA CYS A 30 7.43 -4.57 -4.29
C CYS A 30 6.46 -3.65 -3.56
N ASP A 31 6.11 -2.55 -4.20
CA ASP A 31 5.07 -1.61 -3.79
C ASP A 31 3.77 -1.91 -4.55
N GLU A 32 2.63 -1.62 -3.91
CA GLU A 32 1.30 -1.99 -4.37
C GLU A 32 0.27 -0.89 -4.18
N TYR A 33 -0.50 -0.63 -5.23
CA TYR A 33 -1.62 0.30 -5.22
C TYR A 33 -2.86 -0.35 -5.85
N PRO A 34 -4.02 -0.38 -5.17
CA PRO A 34 -4.25 0.11 -3.81
C PRO A 34 -3.48 -0.67 -2.74
N MET A 35 -3.10 0.01 -1.66
CA MET A 35 -2.26 -0.55 -0.60
C MET A 35 -2.94 -1.76 0.08
N ALA A 36 -2.16 -2.74 0.54
CA ALA A 36 -2.69 -3.93 1.22
C ALA A 36 -3.62 -3.64 2.40
N SER A 37 -3.42 -2.49 3.04
CA SER A 37 -4.21 -2.04 4.17
C SER A 37 -5.50 -1.29 3.80
N THR A 38 -6.05 -1.60 2.63
CA THR A 38 -7.32 -1.07 2.13
C THR A 38 -8.25 -2.18 1.63
N TRP A 39 -9.56 -1.94 1.68
CA TRP A 39 -10.56 -2.84 1.09
C TRP A 39 -10.55 -2.85 -0.45
N GLN A 40 -9.74 -1.99 -1.08
CA GLN A 40 -9.54 -1.97 -2.52
C GLN A 40 -8.28 -2.76 -2.95
N GLY A 41 -7.57 -3.37 -2.01
CA GLY A 41 -6.36 -4.15 -2.29
C GLY A 41 -6.60 -5.36 -3.21
N ALA A 42 -5.50 -5.92 -3.70
CA ALA A 42 -5.48 -6.84 -4.84
C ALA A 42 -6.20 -8.18 -4.64
N ALA A 43 -6.39 -8.66 -3.41
CA ALA A 43 -7.16 -9.88 -3.16
C ALA A 43 -8.68 -9.62 -3.17
N ILE A 44 -9.09 -8.37 -2.96
CA ILE A 44 -10.49 -7.97 -2.85
C ILE A 44 -10.98 -7.39 -4.18
N THR A 45 -10.12 -6.68 -4.92
CA THR A 45 -10.46 -6.08 -6.21
C THR A 45 -9.50 -6.51 -7.31
N VAL A 46 -10.00 -6.62 -8.54
CA VAL A 46 -9.23 -7.10 -9.70
C VAL A 46 -8.28 -6.04 -10.29
N SER A 47 -8.45 -4.76 -9.96
CA SER A 47 -7.66 -3.66 -10.52
C SER A 47 -6.63 -3.18 -9.50
N PHE A 48 -5.37 -3.56 -9.72
CA PHE A 48 -4.24 -3.09 -8.94
C PHE A 48 -3.02 -2.89 -9.84
N SER A 49 -2.07 -2.13 -9.34
CA SER A 49 -0.73 -1.98 -9.91
C SER A 49 0.30 -2.39 -8.86
N ARG A 50 1.42 -2.93 -9.34
CA ARG A 50 2.61 -3.17 -8.52
C ARG A 50 3.82 -2.54 -9.19
N ARG A 51 4.85 -2.22 -8.42
CA ARG A 51 6.16 -1.84 -8.96
C ARG A 51 7.27 -2.19 -7.98
N MET A 52 8.42 -2.64 -8.51
CA MET A 52 9.64 -2.70 -7.69
C MET A 52 10.21 -1.28 -7.58
N ILE A 53 10.30 -0.78 -6.35
CA ILE A 53 10.84 0.54 -6.02
C ILE A 53 11.96 0.40 -5.00
N ASP A 54 12.71 1.48 -4.82
CA ASP A 54 13.75 1.55 -3.79
C ASP A 54 13.19 1.20 -2.41
N LYS A 55 13.90 0.31 -1.71
CA LYS A 55 13.48 -0.24 -0.42
C LYS A 55 13.29 0.85 0.63
N ASP A 56 14.23 1.77 0.75
CA ASP A 56 14.22 2.75 1.83
C ASP A 56 13.04 3.74 1.65
N ASN A 57 12.79 4.15 0.40
CA ASN A 57 11.61 4.95 0.07
C ASN A 57 10.29 4.21 0.35
N ASN A 58 10.21 2.91 0.03
CA ASN A 58 9.01 2.11 0.29
C ASN A 58 8.72 1.98 1.79
N GLU A 59 9.75 1.76 2.60
CA GLU A 59 9.63 1.64 4.05
C GLU A 59 9.21 2.97 4.69
N ILE A 60 9.77 4.10 4.25
CA ILE A 60 9.36 5.43 4.71
C ILE A 60 7.90 5.70 4.34
N ALA A 61 7.50 5.45 3.09
CA ALA A 61 6.10 5.67 2.67
C ALA A 61 5.12 4.82 3.49
N GLY A 62 5.48 3.57 3.83
CA GLY A 62 4.68 2.72 4.71
C GLY A 62 4.56 3.28 6.13
N GLN A 63 5.63 3.85 6.68
CA GLN A 63 5.62 4.51 7.99
C GLN A 63 4.75 5.77 7.97
N GLU A 64 4.88 6.61 6.95
CA GLU A 64 4.07 7.82 6.76
C GLU A 64 2.58 7.49 6.62
N LEU A 65 2.25 6.45 5.85
CA LEU A 65 0.88 5.98 5.71
C LEU A 65 0.30 5.51 7.06
N ASN A 66 1.10 4.81 7.87
CA ASN A 66 0.67 4.41 9.21
C ASN A 66 0.48 5.61 10.14
N ALA A 67 1.39 6.60 10.09
CA ALA A 67 1.26 7.84 10.84
C ALA A 67 0.00 8.63 10.46
N PHE A 68 -0.32 8.70 9.16
CA PHE A 68 -1.57 9.28 8.65
C PHE A 68 -2.81 8.61 9.26
N TYR A 69 -2.88 7.28 9.23
CA TYR A 69 -4.02 6.57 9.83
C TYR A 69 -4.18 6.87 11.33
N LEU A 70 -3.08 7.02 12.06
CA LEU A 70 -3.10 7.31 13.50
C LEU A 70 -3.47 8.77 13.79
N ALA A 71 -2.89 9.72 13.05
CA ALA A 71 -3.10 11.15 13.25
C ALA A 71 -4.56 11.54 13.02
N ASP A 72 -5.16 11.00 11.95
CA ASP A 72 -6.54 11.30 11.56
C ASP A 72 -7.56 10.30 12.13
N ARG A 73 -7.10 9.35 12.96
CA ARG A 73 -7.93 8.29 13.58
C ARG A 73 -8.79 7.52 12.57
N ILE A 74 -8.21 7.22 11.41
CA ILE A 74 -8.87 6.46 10.35
C ILE A 74 -8.97 5.00 10.80
N ILE A 75 -10.17 4.58 11.16
CA ILE A 75 -10.47 3.24 11.64
C ILE A 75 -11.00 2.34 10.51
N GLU A 76 -11.33 1.10 10.85
CA GLU A 76 -11.86 0.10 9.93
C GLU A 76 -13.02 0.65 9.08
N LYS A 77 -12.89 0.51 7.75
CA LYS A 77 -13.80 1.00 6.70
C LYS A 77 -13.92 2.51 6.55
N ASP A 78 -13.19 3.32 7.31
CA ASP A 78 -13.22 4.77 7.11
C ASP A 78 -12.72 5.15 5.71
N PRO A 79 -13.43 6.05 5.01
CA PRO A 79 -13.05 6.49 3.68
C PRO A 79 -11.94 7.54 3.73
N PHE A 80 -11.00 7.45 2.80
CA PHE A 80 -9.98 8.45 2.54
C PHE A 80 -9.59 8.47 1.06
N TYR A 81 -8.92 9.53 0.63
CA TYR A 81 -8.45 9.69 -0.75
C TYR A 81 -6.92 9.80 -0.78
N VAL A 82 -6.32 9.32 -1.86
CA VAL A 82 -4.89 9.56 -2.15
C VAL A 82 -4.83 10.56 -3.29
N ALA A 83 -4.16 11.68 -3.05
CA ALA A 83 -3.94 12.72 -4.04
C ALA A 83 -2.45 12.83 -4.31
N VAL A 84 -2.06 12.74 -5.59
CA VAL A 84 -0.67 12.93 -6.01
C VAL A 84 -0.57 14.30 -6.64
N ASP A 85 0.13 15.21 -5.98
CA ASP A 85 0.42 16.54 -6.51
C ASP A 85 1.65 16.50 -7.41
N LEU A 86 1.43 16.62 -8.72
CA LEU A 86 2.50 16.62 -9.72
C LEU A 86 3.22 17.96 -9.83
N THR A 87 2.70 19.02 -9.18
CA THR A 87 3.30 20.36 -9.20
C THR A 87 4.40 20.53 -8.15
N ARG A 88 4.53 19.57 -7.23
CA ARG A 88 5.53 19.52 -6.15
C ARG A 88 6.66 18.51 -6.42
N ARG A 89 7.12 18.41 -7.67
CA ARG A 89 8.38 17.71 -7.95
C ARG A 89 9.55 18.66 -7.66
N PRO A 90 10.59 18.23 -6.93
CA PRO A 90 11.85 18.99 -6.89
C PRO A 90 12.47 19.12 -8.28
#